data_AF-A0A2N5B7S1-F1
#
_entry.id   AF-A0A2N5B7S1-F1
#
_cell.length_a   1.000
_cell.length_b   1.000
_cell.length_c   1.000
_cell.angle_alpha   90.00
_cell.angle_beta   90.00
_cell.angle_gamma   90.00
#
_symmetry.space_group_name_H-M   'P 1'
#
loop_
_entity.id
_entity.type
_entity.pdbx_description
1 polymer ?
#
loop_
_entity_poly.entity_id
_entity_poly.type
_entity_poly.pdbx_seq_one_letter_code
_entity_poly.pdbx_strand_id
1 'polypeptide(L)'
;MTTKISSETLTKLCEILVEKRKTSARSVGLTRFEREVLKDGVAKNTNIGDYLITTETRAFAIIEHIFEDLLAPFGIAQQFAGRRPVDPDDDVTLSQALTSVDATALIIGMERLGLQVDPSRLAKELSKTLEGRELLTSNELDIVHYDHYVGRCRTVLNAAQGPIHPLWPETTHQDEAGYRFTMRWDGDAVVWLEVLGPKYREPEPQEYIVCEYCGHSYFTNNTQEARIHDGVHSRKSQMIDPQPDERLAERLATLGRAGELVDKSSPLWMHGAVYDRALEFKREFKYDFVQWDGSSTRCAGEDWQGWLLAADDMGTIAGACGFMRRGGAVEGAEWSLQWIWLAPKYRRAGLLESRWPSFLQAYGDFDIERPLSSAMQAFVLKHGTQSQKAALPSV
;
A
#
# COMPACT_ATOMS: atom_id res chain seq x y z
N MET A 1 -6.34 -1.68 -18.39
CA MET A 1 -5.47 -1.18 -19.48
C MET A 1 -5.94 -1.85 -20.76
N THR A 2 -6.29 -1.08 -21.78
CA THR A 2 -6.76 -1.61 -23.07
C THR A 2 -5.53 -2.04 -23.87
N THR A 3 -5.24 -3.33 -23.85
CA THR A 3 -4.14 -3.89 -24.64
C THR A 3 -4.61 -4.14 -26.06
N LYS A 4 -3.85 -3.63 -27.02
CA LYS A 4 -4.17 -3.73 -28.45
C LYS A 4 -3.87 -5.14 -28.93
N ILE A 5 -4.93 -5.85 -29.31
CA ILE A 5 -4.86 -7.12 -30.04
C ILE A 5 -5.33 -6.87 -31.48
N SER A 6 -4.92 -7.68 -32.46
CA SER A 6 -5.45 -7.54 -33.82
C SER A 6 -6.92 -7.98 -33.86
N SER A 7 -7.73 -7.36 -34.72
CA SER A 7 -9.13 -7.77 -34.92
C SER A 7 -9.24 -9.16 -35.52
N GLU A 8 -8.25 -9.58 -36.32
CA GLU A 8 -8.16 -10.94 -36.87
C GLU A 8 -7.99 -11.98 -35.76
N THR A 9 -7.02 -11.78 -34.87
CA THR A 9 -6.77 -12.65 -33.72
C THR A 9 -8.00 -12.68 -32.80
N LEU A 10 -8.62 -11.52 -32.57
CA LEU A 10 -9.80 -11.42 -31.71
C LEU A 10 -11.01 -12.16 -32.29
N THR A 11 -11.20 -12.08 -33.61
CA THR A 11 -12.26 -12.82 -34.32
C THR A 11 -12.03 -14.32 -34.22
N LYS A 12 -10.81 -14.79 -34.51
CA LYS A 12 -10.40 -16.21 -34.35
C LYS A 12 -10.59 -16.72 -32.93
N LEU A 13 -10.27 -15.90 -31.92
CA LEU A 13 -10.51 -16.25 -30.52
C LEU A 13 -12.01 -16.41 -30.25
N CYS A 14 -12.85 -15.50 -30.76
CA CYS A 14 -14.31 -15.60 -30.58
C CYS A 14 -14.91 -16.83 -31.26
N GLU A 15 -14.38 -17.25 -32.42
CA GLU A 15 -14.76 -18.51 -33.07
C GLU A 15 -14.53 -19.71 -32.14
N ILE A 16 -13.38 -19.78 -31.46
CA ILE A 16 -13.09 -20.82 -30.46
C ILE A 16 -14.09 -20.75 -29.28
N LEU A 17 -14.39 -19.55 -28.79
CA LEU A 17 -15.19 -19.36 -27.57
C LEU A 17 -16.69 -19.64 -27.77
N VAL A 18 -17.22 -19.47 -28.98
CA VAL A 18 -18.62 -19.75 -29.32
C VAL A 18 -18.84 -21.23 -29.64
N GLU A 19 -17.78 -21.99 -29.97
CA GLU A 19 -17.88 -23.44 -30.08
C GLU A 19 -18.27 -24.10 -28.74
N LYS A 20 -19.12 -25.12 -28.85
CA LYS A 20 -19.64 -25.85 -27.70
C LYS A 20 -18.52 -26.43 -26.83
N ARG A 21 -18.49 -26.10 -25.54
CA ARG A 21 -17.48 -26.62 -24.61
C ARG A 21 -17.74 -28.10 -24.33
N LYS A 22 -16.80 -28.95 -24.74
CA LYS A 22 -16.76 -30.37 -24.39
C LYS A 22 -16.29 -30.54 -22.94
N THR A 23 -16.92 -31.46 -22.21
CA THR A 23 -16.50 -31.82 -20.86
C THR A 23 -15.27 -32.72 -20.93
N SER A 24 -14.12 -32.23 -20.48
CA SER A 24 -12.90 -33.03 -20.33
C SER A 24 -12.68 -33.41 -18.87
N ALA A 25 -12.28 -34.65 -18.63
CA ALA A 25 -11.93 -35.12 -17.30
C ALA A 25 -10.67 -34.38 -16.80
N ARG A 26 -10.70 -33.85 -15.57
CA ARG A 26 -9.53 -33.23 -14.95
C ARG A 26 -8.51 -34.30 -14.58
N SER A 27 -7.26 -34.14 -15.04
CA SER A 27 -6.13 -34.96 -14.60
C SER A 27 -5.79 -34.66 -13.14
N VAL A 28 -5.57 -35.73 -12.35
CA VAL A 28 -5.21 -35.63 -10.93
C VAL A 28 -3.73 -35.28 -10.72
N GLY A 29 -2.87 -35.57 -11.71
CA GLY A 29 -1.42 -35.33 -11.63
C GLY A 29 -0.91 -34.31 -12.66
N LEU A 30 0.32 -33.84 -12.44
CA LEU A 30 1.03 -32.99 -13.41
C LEU A 30 1.08 -33.67 -14.78
N THR A 31 0.80 -32.91 -15.83
CA THR A 31 0.97 -33.36 -17.21
C THR A 31 2.46 -33.45 -17.55
N ARG A 32 2.78 -34.03 -18.72
CA ARG A 32 4.17 -34.05 -19.20
C ARG A 32 4.71 -32.63 -19.38
N PHE A 33 3.94 -31.76 -20.04
CA PHE A 33 4.28 -30.35 -20.24
C PHE A 33 4.59 -29.67 -18.90
N GLU A 34 3.70 -29.79 -17.92
CA GLU A 34 3.85 -29.09 -16.63
C GLU A 34 5.11 -29.54 -15.88
N ARG A 35 5.44 -30.84 -15.93
CA ARG A 35 6.70 -31.36 -15.35
C ARG A 35 7.93 -30.78 -16.06
N GLU A 36 7.90 -30.68 -17.38
CA GLU A 36 9.01 -30.13 -18.17
C GLU A 36 9.20 -28.64 -17.86
N VAL A 37 8.13 -27.85 -17.80
CA VAL A 37 8.18 -26.42 -17.46
C VAL A 37 8.75 -26.18 -16.07
N LEU A 38 8.33 -26.95 -15.07
CA LEU A 38 8.84 -26.82 -13.69
C LEU A 38 10.30 -27.24 -13.58
N LYS A 39 10.71 -28.28 -14.32
CA LYS A 39 12.08 -28.80 -14.28
C LYS A 39 13.05 -27.86 -14.98
N ASP A 40 12.70 -27.39 -16.19
CA ASP A 40 13.60 -26.65 -17.05
C ASP A 40 13.54 -25.14 -16.77
N GLY A 41 12.52 -24.67 -16.04
CA GLY A 41 12.31 -23.26 -15.69
C GLY A 41 11.84 -22.39 -16.86
N VAL A 42 11.67 -22.98 -18.05
CA VAL A 42 11.21 -22.35 -19.28
C VAL A 42 10.29 -23.28 -20.07
N ALA A 43 9.42 -22.70 -20.89
CA ALA A 43 8.53 -23.40 -21.80
C ALA A 43 8.74 -22.88 -23.23
N LYS A 44 9.15 -23.75 -24.17
CA LYS A 44 9.27 -23.33 -25.57
C LYS A 44 7.88 -23.15 -26.19
N ASN A 45 7.78 -22.23 -27.16
CA ASN A 45 6.52 -21.98 -27.87
C ASN A 45 5.91 -23.24 -28.47
N THR A 46 6.73 -24.12 -29.06
CA THR A 46 6.27 -25.41 -29.60
C THR A 46 5.62 -26.28 -28.53
N ASN A 47 6.19 -26.34 -27.32
CA ASN A 47 5.65 -27.13 -26.22
C ASN A 47 4.36 -26.52 -25.67
N ILE A 48 4.23 -25.19 -25.68
CA ILE A 48 3.01 -24.48 -25.30
C ILE A 48 1.91 -24.79 -26.33
N GLY A 49 2.21 -24.66 -27.62
CA GLY A 49 1.28 -25.01 -28.70
C GLY A 49 0.77 -26.45 -28.58
N ASP A 50 1.68 -27.41 -28.42
CA ASP A 50 1.33 -28.83 -28.20
C ASP A 50 0.40 -29.01 -27.00
N TYR A 51 0.70 -28.34 -25.88
CA TYR A 51 -0.14 -28.38 -24.69
C TYR A 51 -1.55 -27.84 -24.99
N LEU A 52 -1.64 -26.67 -25.64
CA LEU A 52 -2.91 -26.03 -25.96
C LEU A 52 -3.78 -26.88 -26.90
N ILE A 53 -3.20 -27.52 -27.91
CA ILE A 53 -3.93 -28.42 -28.81
C ILE A 53 -4.54 -29.60 -28.04
N THR A 54 -3.86 -30.09 -26.99
CA THR A 54 -4.36 -31.20 -26.18
C THR A 54 -5.42 -30.81 -25.15
N THR A 55 -5.46 -29.54 -24.74
CA THR A 55 -6.39 -29.06 -23.70
C THR A 55 -7.58 -28.32 -24.28
N GLU A 56 -7.36 -27.43 -25.25
CA GLU A 56 -8.40 -26.70 -25.96
C GLU A 56 -8.77 -27.44 -27.25
N THR A 57 -9.86 -28.20 -27.17
CA THR A 57 -10.31 -29.05 -28.28
C THR A 57 -11.25 -28.34 -29.26
N ARG A 58 -11.69 -27.11 -28.93
CA ARG A 58 -12.48 -26.25 -29.82
C ARG A 58 -11.57 -25.57 -30.82
N ALA A 59 -11.97 -25.56 -32.09
CA ALA A 59 -11.19 -24.97 -33.19
C ALA A 59 -9.66 -25.22 -33.05
N PHE A 60 -9.27 -26.48 -32.82
CA PHE A 60 -7.92 -26.88 -32.39
C PHE A 60 -6.79 -26.39 -33.30
N ALA A 61 -7.06 -26.17 -34.59
CA ALA A 61 -6.09 -25.65 -35.55
C ALA A 61 -5.81 -24.13 -35.38
N ILE A 62 -6.66 -23.41 -34.66
CA ILE A 62 -6.57 -21.96 -34.48
C ILE A 62 -5.73 -21.61 -33.25
N ILE A 63 -5.90 -22.34 -32.14
CA ILE A 63 -5.32 -21.97 -30.84
C ILE A 63 -3.78 -21.91 -30.85
N GLU A 64 -3.13 -22.83 -31.57
CA GLU A 64 -1.67 -22.85 -31.74
C GLU A 64 -1.15 -21.59 -32.45
N HIS A 65 -1.95 -20.98 -33.32
CA HIS A 65 -1.53 -19.84 -34.13
C HIS A 65 -1.85 -18.49 -33.50
N ILE A 66 -2.72 -18.43 -32.49
CA ILE A 66 -3.14 -17.15 -31.88
C ILE A 66 -2.55 -16.92 -30.49
N PHE A 67 -1.96 -17.93 -29.83
CA PHE A 67 -1.50 -17.75 -28.46
C PHE A 67 -0.37 -16.73 -28.30
N GLU A 68 0.48 -16.60 -29.32
CA GLU A 68 1.58 -15.63 -29.33
C GLU A 68 1.05 -14.19 -29.32
N ASP A 69 -0.05 -13.94 -30.02
CA ASP A 69 -0.74 -12.65 -30.03
C ASP A 69 -1.40 -12.32 -28.69
N LEU A 70 -1.58 -13.30 -27.80
CA LEU A 70 -2.11 -13.11 -26.44
C LEU A 70 -1.02 -12.71 -25.43
N LEU A 71 0.27 -12.85 -25.78
CA LEU A 71 1.37 -12.50 -24.87
C LEU A 71 1.35 -11.01 -24.50
N ALA A 72 1.29 -10.14 -25.51
CA ALA A 72 1.29 -8.70 -25.28
C ALA A 72 0.06 -8.22 -24.49
N PRO A 73 -1.18 -8.70 -24.78
CA PRO A 73 -2.34 -8.41 -23.94
C PRO A 73 -2.23 -8.79 -22.48
N PHE A 74 -1.45 -9.80 -22.15
CA PHE A 74 -1.18 -10.23 -20.78
C PHE A 74 0.11 -9.63 -20.20
N GLY A 75 0.79 -8.73 -20.92
CA GLY A 75 2.04 -8.12 -20.46
C GLY A 75 3.20 -9.10 -20.36
N ILE A 76 3.15 -10.18 -21.15
CA ILE A 76 4.16 -11.24 -21.16
C ILE A 76 5.17 -10.95 -22.25
N ALA A 77 6.46 -10.90 -21.86
CA ALA A 77 7.55 -10.70 -22.79
C ALA A 77 8.09 -12.05 -23.27
N GLN A 78 8.20 -12.20 -24.60
CA GLN A 78 8.81 -13.37 -25.20
C GLN A 78 10.34 -13.33 -25.05
N GLN A 79 10.94 -14.50 -24.80
CA GLN A 79 12.39 -14.65 -24.66
C GLN A 79 12.92 -15.76 -25.58
N PHE A 80 14.24 -15.93 -25.59
CA PHE A 80 14.91 -17.00 -26.31
C PHE A 80 15.62 -17.91 -25.31
N ALA A 81 15.41 -19.23 -25.43
CA ALA A 81 16.05 -20.24 -24.62
C ALA A 81 16.77 -21.27 -25.49
N GLY A 82 17.98 -21.63 -25.09
CA GLY A 82 18.79 -22.68 -25.70
C GLY A 82 19.09 -23.79 -24.69
N ARG A 83 19.56 -24.94 -25.19
CA ARG A 83 20.16 -25.93 -24.29
C ARG A 83 21.48 -25.38 -23.77
N ARG A 84 21.80 -25.72 -22.52
CA ARG A 84 23.15 -25.48 -22.00
C ARG A 84 24.16 -26.25 -22.86
N PRO A 85 25.18 -25.59 -23.43
CA PRO A 85 26.22 -26.26 -24.20
C PRO A 85 26.98 -27.25 -23.31
N VAL A 86 27.39 -28.37 -23.88
CA VAL A 86 28.18 -29.40 -23.18
C VAL A 86 29.66 -29.06 -23.28
N ASP A 87 30.09 -28.59 -24.44
CA ASP A 87 31.42 -28.08 -24.74
C ASP A 87 31.38 -26.56 -25.02
N PRO A 88 32.38 -25.76 -24.61
CA PRO A 88 32.47 -24.35 -24.97
C PRO A 88 32.43 -24.05 -26.48
N ASP A 89 32.83 -25.00 -27.33
CA ASP A 89 32.84 -24.86 -28.79
C ASP A 89 31.49 -25.28 -29.44
N ASP A 90 30.50 -25.72 -28.65
CA ASP A 90 29.18 -26.09 -29.16
C ASP A 90 28.40 -24.86 -29.67
N ASP A 91 27.89 -24.94 -30.90
CA ASP A 91 26.95 -23.96 -31.42
C ASP A 91 25.62 -23.98 -30.64
N VAL A 92 25.21 -22.83 -30.12
CA VAL A 92 23.96 -22.71 -29.35
C VAL A 92 22.80 -22.36 -30.27
N THR A 93 21.85 -23.29 -30.41
CA THR A 93 20.56 -23.01 -31.06
C THR A 93 19.57 -22.46 -30.03
N LEU A 94 19.09 -21.24 -30.26
CA LEU A 94 18.04 -20.60 -29.47
C LEU A 94 16.66 -20.82 -30.09
N SER A 95 15.65 -20.98 -29.24
CA SER A 95 14.24 -21.06 -29.63
C SER A 95 13.42 -20.09 -28.81
N GLN A 96 12.33 -19.58 -29.37
CA GLN A 96 11.38 -18.76 -28.62
C GLN A 96 10.78 -19.55 -27.44
N ALA A 97 10.76 -18.91 -26.28
CA ALA A 97 10.31 -19.51 -25.03
C ALA A 97 9.80 -18.45 -24.04
N LEU A 98 9.08 -18.93 -23.04
CA LEU A 98 8.64 -18.18 -21.87
C LEU A 98 9.30 -18.75 -20.62
N THR A 99 9.48 -17.93 -19.59
CA THR A 99 9.83 -18.44 -18.26
C THR A 99 8.69 -19.29 -17.71
N SER A 100 8.95 -20.14 -16.71
CA SER A 100 7.88 -20.93 -16.07
C SER A 100 6.78 -20.06 -15.47
N VAL A 101 7.15 -18.90 -14.92
CA VAL A 101 6.23 -17.87 -14.43
C VAL A 101 5.37 -17.32 -15.57
N ASP A 102 6.00 -16.87 -16.66
CA ASP A 102 5.30 -16.26 -17.79
C ASP A 102 4.40 -17.26 -18.53
N ALA A 103 4.87 -18.50 -18.72
CA ALA A 103 4.06 -19.57 -19.30
C ALA A 103 2.83 -19.87 -18.44
N THR A 104 2.99 -19.88 -17.11
CA THR A 104 1.86 -20.12 -16.19
C THR A 104 0.90 -18.93 -16.20
N ALA A 105 1.40 -17.70 -16.22
CA ALA A 105 0.58 -16.49 -16.33
C ALA A 105 -0.21 -16.45 -17.64
N LEU A 106 0.38 -16.89 -18.77
CA LEU A 106 -0.32 -17.05 -20.05
C LEU A 106 -1.50 -18.02 -19.91
N ILE A 107 -1.27 -19.19 -19.31
CA ILE A 107 -2.32 -20.21 -19.13
C ILE A 107 -3.42 -19.69 -18.19
N ILE A 108 -3.08 -18.93 -17.14
CA ILE A 108 -4.06 -18.23 -16.29
C ILE A 108 -4.87 -17.22 -17.10
N GLY A 109 -4.20 -16.40 -17.93
CA GLY A 109 -4.86 -15.45 -18.82
C GLY A 109 -5.83 -16.12 -19.80
N MET A 110 -5.43 -17.25 -20.37
CA MET A 110 -6.27 -18.07 -21.24
C MET A 110 -7.48 -18.66 -20.52
N GLU A 111 -7.31 -19.18 -19.29
CA GLU A 111 -8.44 -19.64 -18.48
C GLU A 111 -9.42 -18.50 -18.22
N ARG A 112 -8.91 -17.29 -17.90
CA ARG A 112 -9.72 -16.08 -17.70
C ARG A 112 -10.50 -15.67 -18.95
N LEU A 113 -9.96 -15.95 -20.14
CA LEU A 113 -10.66 -15.77 -21.42
C LEU A 113 -11.67 -16.88 -21.72
N GLY A 114 -11.81 -17.89 -20.87
CA GLY A 114 -12.75 -18.99 -21.05
C GLY A 114 -12.23 -20.11 -21.95
N LEU A 115 -10.91 -20.19 -22.19
CA LEU A 115 -10.29 -21.33 -22.87
C LEU A 115 -10.23 -22.55 -21.92
N GLN A 116 -10.23 -23.76 -22.49
CA GLN A 116 -10.17 -25.02 -21.77
C GLN A 116 -8.73 -25.37 -21.41
N VAL A 117 -8.16 -24.63 -20.47
CA VAL A 117 -6.85 -24.91 -19.89
C VAL A 117 -6.96 -25.07 -18.38
N ASP A 118 -5.94 -25.63 -17.74
CA ASP A 118 -5.93 -25.84 -16.29
C ASP A 118 -4.60 -25.41 -15.68
N PRO A 119 -4.47 -24.14 -15.26
CA PRO A 119 -3.24 -23.61 -14.66
C PRO A 119 -3.05 -24.03 -13.20
N SER A 120 -4.07 -24.61 -12.54
CA SER A 120 -4.10 -24.80 -11.09
C SER A 120 -2.88 -25.55 -10.54
N ARG A 121 -2.40 -26.56 -11.28
CA ARG A 121 -1.24 -27.37 -10.88
C ARG A 121 0.06 -26.58 -10.94
N LEU A 122 0.29 -25.85 -12.03
CA LEU A 122 1.48 -25.01 -12.18
C LEU A 122 1.47 -23.85 -11.18
N ALA A 123 0.32 -23.17 -11.05
CA ALA A 123 0.16 -22.06 -10.13
C ALA A 123 0.46 -22.49 -8.68
N LYS A 124 -0.04 -23.65 -8.26
CA LYS A 124 0.23 -24.21 -6.93
C LYS A 124 1.71 -24.50 -6.67
N GLU A 125 2.41 -25.12 -7.62
CA GLU A 125 3.83 -25.45 -7.44
C GLU A 125 4.73 -24.21 -7.49
N LEU A 126 4.46 -23.27 -8.41
CA LEU A 126 5.22 -22.03 -8.51
C LEU A 126 4.95 -21.08 -7.34
N SER A 127 3.73 -21.03 -6.80
CA SER A 127 3.41 -20.20 -5.63
C SER A 127 4.31 -20.51 -4.43
N LYS A 128 4.66 -21.79 -4.21
CA LYS A 128 5.60 -22.20 -3.15
C LYS A 128 6.99 -21.59 -3.33
N THR A 129 7.44 -21.41 -4.57
CA THR A 129 8.74 -20.80 -4.87
C THR A 129 8.76 -19.29 -4.67
N LEU A 130 7.58 -18.67 -4.53
CA LEU A 130 7.40 -17.24 -4.33
C LEU A 130 7.15 -16.87 -2.86
N GLU A 131 7.03 -17.86 -1.96
CA GLU A 131 6.80 -17.64 -0.53
C GLU A 131 7.94 -16.80 0.10
N GLY A 132 7.56 -15.83 0.93
CA GLY A 132 8.49 -14.97 1.66
C GLY A 132 9.08 -13.80 0.86
N ARG A 133 8.75 -13.66 -0.43
CA ARG A 133 9.16 -12.49 -1.23
C ARG A 133 8.25 -11.30 -0.97
N GLU A 134 8.84 -10.15 -0.64
CA GLU A 134 8.08 -8.90 -0.41
C GLU A 134 7.62 -8.22 -1.71
N LEU A 135 8.43 -8.34 -2.77
CA LEU A 135 8.16 -7.74 -4.07
C LEU A 135 7.95 -8.83 -5.13
N LEU A 136 6.81 -8.73 -5.80
CA LEU A 136 6.36 -9.64 -6.85
C LEU A 136 6.06 -8.84 -8.12
N THR A 137 6.40 -9.40 -9.27
CA THR A 137 5.98 -8.92 -10.59
C THR A 137 4.47 -9.14 -10.79
N SER A 138 3.87 -8.52 -11.82
CA SER A 138 2.45 -8.73 -12.15
C SER A 138 2.12 -10.20 -12.41
N ASN A 139 2.99 -10.92 -13.11
CA ASN A 139 2.79 -12.32 -13.49
C ASN A 139 2.94 -13.24 -12.28
N GLU A 140 3.85 -12.92 -11.35
CA GLU A 140 3.98 -13.61 -10.07
C GLU A 140 2.75 -13.37 -9.17
N LEU A 141 2.19 -12.15 -9.16
CA LEU A 141 0.95 -11.85 -8.43
C LEU A 141 -0.24 -12.63 -8.97
N ASP A 142 -0.35 -12.80 -10.29
CA ASP A 142 -1.39 -13.61 -10.91
C ASP A 142 -1.32 -15.09 -10.46
N ILE A 143 -0.11 -15.63 -10.29
CA ILE A 143 0.11 -16.98 -9.77
C ILE A 143 -0.26 -17.07 -8.28
N VAL A 144 0.24 -16.16 -7.45
CA VAL A 144 0.01 -16.18 -5.99
C VAL A 144 -1.48 -16.02 -5.66
N HIS A 145 -2.20 -15.18 -6.40
CA HIS A 145 -3.62 -14.95 -6.18
C HIS A 145 -4.56 -15.83 -7.02
N TYR A 146 -4.04 -16.84 -7.73
CA TYR A 146 -4.83 -17.66 -8.64
C TYR A 146 -6.11 -18.23 -7.99
N ASP A 147 -5.96 -18.93 -6.86
CA ASP A 147 -7.09 -19.58 -6.16
C ASP A 147 -8.15 -18.57 -5.66
N HIS A 148 -7.73 -17.33 -5.39
CA HIS A 148 -8.65 -16.28 -4.96
C HIS A 148 -9.52 -15.77 -6.11
N TYR A 149 -8.94 -15.64 -7.31
CA TYR A 149 -9.59 -15.01 -8.46
C TYR A 149 -10.15 -15.99 -9.50
N VAL A 150 -9.88 -17.30 -9.38
CA VAL A 150 -10.35 -18.30 -10.34
C VAL A 150 -11.87 -18.21 -10.58
N GLY A 151 -12.22 -17.93 -11.84
CA GLY A 151 -13.60 -17.72 -12.30
C GLY A 151 -14.28 -16.45 -11.80
N ARG A 152 -13.60 -15.56 -11.07
CA ARG A 152 -14.15 -14.30 -10.52
C ARG A 152 -13.68 -13.05 -11.26
N CYS A 153 -13.00 -13.22 -12.39
CA CYS A 153 -12.43 -12.10 -13.15
C CYS A 153 -13.38 -11.59 -14.24
N ARG A 154 -13.17 -10.32 -14.59
CA ARG A 154 -13.62 -9.71 -15.84
C ARG A 154 -12.38 -9.39 -16.67
N THR A 155 -12.34 -9.87 -17.90
CA THR A 155 -11.25 -9.63 -18.84
C THR A 155 -11.80 -8.94 -20.08
N VAL A 156 -11.10 -7.92 -20.58
CA VAL A 156 -11.51 -7.16 -21.76
C VAL A 156 -10.34 -7.10 -22.74
N LEU A 157 -10.58 -7.51 -23.99
CA LEU A 157 -9.67 -7.37 -25.11
C LEU A 157 -10.24 -6.37 -26.12
N ASN A 158 -9.39 -5.52 -26.68
CA ASN A 158 -9.82 -4.45 -27.59
C ASN A 158 -8.88 -4.33 -28.79
N ALA A 159 -9.45 -4.38 -29.99
CA ALA A 159 -8.75 -4.19 -31.26
C ALA A 159 -9.11 -2.85 -31.94
N ALA A 160 -10.05 -2.08 -31.40
CA ALA A 160 -10.45 -0.79 -31.97
C ALA A 160 -9.32 0.26 -31.86
N GLN A 161 -9.14 1.05 -32.92
CA GLN A 161 -8.18 2.16 -32.95
C GLN A 161 -8.70 3.45 -32.29
N GLY A 162 -9.91 3.43 -31.71
CA GLY A 162 -10.59 4.58 -31.13
C GLY A 162 -11.62 4.20 -30.05
N PRO A 163 -12.41 5.15 -29.55
CA PRO A 163 -13.46 4.86 -28.58
C PRO A 163 -14.47 3.88 -29.18
N ILE A 164 -14.98 2.99 -28.33
CA ILE A 164 -15.96 1.98 -28.75
C ILE A 164 -17.22 2.70 -29.21
N HIS A 165 -17.64 2.46 -30.44
CA HIS A 165 -18.81 3.15 -31.00
C HIS A 165 -20.10 2.58 -30.38
N PRO A 166 -21.01 3.42 -29.83
CA PRO A 166 -22.24 2.94 -29.17
C PRO A 166 -23.19 2.16 -30.08
N LEU A 167 -23.09 2.34 -31.39
CA LEU A 167 -23.94 1.68 -32.39
C LEU A 167 -23.34 0.38 -32.97
N TRP A 168 -22.16 -0.05 -32.54
CA TRP A 168 -21.63 -1.33 -33.01
C TRP A 168 -22.52 -2.48 -32.55
N PRO A 169 -22.87 -3.42 -33.45
CA PRO A 169 -23.65 -4.59 -33.07
C PRO A 169 -23.00 -5.33 -31.91
N GLU A 170 -23.82 -5.80 -30.97
CA GLU A 170 -23.39 -6.53 -29.79
C GLU A 170 -24.02 -7.92 -29.79
N THR A 171 -23.23 -8.94 -29.50
CA THR A 171 -23.70 -10.32 -29.33
C THR A 171 -23.18 -10.88 -28.03
N THR A 172 -24.05 -11.57 -27.28
CA THR A 172 -23.70 -12.23 -26.02
C THR A 172 -23.86 -13.73 -26.13
N HIS A 173 -22.87 -14.46 -25.64
CA HIS A 173 -22.87 -15.92 -25.54
C HIS A 173 -22.54 -16.36 -24.11
N GLN A 174 -23.09 -17.48 -23.66
CA GLN A 174 -22.71 -18.11 -22.40
C GLN A 174 -22.40 -19.59 -22.65
N ASP A 175 -21.25 -20.06 -22.18
CA ASP A 175 -20.84 -21.46 -22.33
C ASP A 175 -21.34 -22.37 -21.19
N GLU A 176 -21.10 -23.68 -21.36
CA GLU A 176 -21.45 -24.71 -20.38
C GLU A 176 -20.71 -24.60 -19.04
N ALA A 177 -19.57 -23.90 -18.99
CA ALA A 177 -18.84 -23.65 -17.74
C ALA A 177 -19.35 -22.40 -17.01
N GLY A 178 -20.25 -21.62 -17.62
CA GLY A 178 -20.83 -20.41 -17.06
C GLY A 178 -20.05 -19.14 -17.39
N TYR A 179 -19.07 -19.18 -18.29
CA TYR A 179 -18.44 -17.97 -18.80
C TYR A 179 -19.43 -17.22 -19.68
N ARG A 180 -19.46 -15.89 -19.54
CA ARG A 180 -20.25 -15.00 -20.40
C ARG A 180 -19.33 -14.17 -21.27
N PHE A 181 -19.60 -14.14 -22.56
CA PHE A 181 -18.82 -13.46 -23.58
C PHE A 181 -19.70 -12.39 -24.22
N THR A 182 -19.26 -11.15 -24.21
CA THR A 182 -19.91 -10.04 -24.92
C THR A 182 -18.97 -9.55 -25.99
N MET A 183 -19.41 -9.60 -27.25
CA MET A 183 -18.61 -9.24 -28.42
C MET A 183 -19.23 -8.05 -29.12
N ARG A 184 -18.40 -7.11 -29.59
CA ARG A 184 -18.83 -6.03 -30.49
C ARG A 184 -18.14 -6.11 -31.83
N TRP A 185 -18.90 -5.81 -32.87
CA TRP A 185 -18.54 -6.05 -34.26
C TRP A 185 -18.38 -4.74 -35.03
N ASP A 186 -17.37 -4.69 -35.90
CA ASP A 186 -17.22 -3.67 -36.94
C ASP A 186 -17.20 -4.39 -38.30
N GLY A 187 -18.34 -4.39 -38.99
CA GLY A 187 -18.58 -5.31 -40.10
C GLY A 187 -18.54 -6.78 -39.62
N ASP A 188 -17.69 -7.58 -40.25
CA ASP A 188 -17.50 -9.01 -39.91
C ASP A 188 -16.38 -9.24 -38.88
N ALA A 189 -15.69 -8.19 -38.44
CA ALA A 189 -14.56 -8.30 -37.52
C ALA A 189 -14.97 -8.01 -36.08
N VAL A 190 -14.52 -8.84 -35.13
CA VAL A 190 -14.66 -8.54 -33.70
C VAL A 190 -13.62 -7.49 -33.31
N VAL A 191 -14.10 -6.38 -32.74
CA VAL A 191 -13.25 -5.26 -32.30
C VAL A 191 -13.17 -5.14 -30.79
N TRP A 192 -14.06 -5.80 -30.07
CA TRP A 192 -14.08 -5.79 -28.61
C TRP A 192 -14.67 -7.09 -28.07
N LEU A 193 -14.03 -7.65 -27.05
CA LEU A 193 -14.48 -8.84 -26.34
C LEU A 193 -14.38 -8.58 -24.85
N GLU A 194 -15.48 -8.80 -24.14
CA GLU A 194 -15.52 -8.92 -22.69
C GLU A 194 -15.84 -10.35 -22.29
N VAL A 195 -15.07 -10.87 -21.35
CA VAL A 195 -15.27 -12.18 -20.76
C VAL A 195 -15.50 -12.02 -19.26
N LEU A 196 -16.64 -12.51 -18.79
CA LEU A 196 -16.97 -12.59 -17.37
C LEU A 196 -16.87 -14.05 -16.92
N GLY A 197 -16.06 -14.28 -15.89
CA GLY A 197 -15.93 -15.59 -15.27
C GLY A 197 -17.25 -16.07 -14.61
N PRO A 198 -17.41 -17.39 -14.41
CA PRO A 198 -18.65 -17.99 -13.90
C PRO A 198 -19.05 -17.56 -12.49
N LYS A 199 -18.11 -17.02 -11.72
CA LYS A 199 -18.29 -16.52 -10.35
C LYS A 199 -18.10 -15.00 -10.26
N TYR A 200 -17.98 -14.30 -11.40
CA TYR A 200 -17.80 -12.86 -11.41
C TYR A 200 -18.99 -12.15 -10.76
N ARG A 201 -18.67 -11.19 -9.90
CA ARG A 201 -19.62 -10.23 -9.34
C ARG A 201 -19.04 -8.84 -9.55
N GLU A 202 -19.88 -7.91 -9.97
CA GLU A 202 -19.47 -6.52 -10.11
C GLU A 202 -19.04 -6.00 -8.73
N PRO A 203 -17.81 -5.48 -8.59
CA PRO A 203 -17.36 -4.91 -7.33
C PRO A 203 -18.19 -3.68 -6.99
N GLU A 204 -18.42 -3.45 -5.70
CA GLU A 204 -19.05 -2.21 -5.27
C GLU A 204 -18.23 -0.99 -5.73
N PRO A 205 -18.88 0.11 -6.12
CA PRO A 205 -18.19 1.30 -6.55
C PRO A 205 -17.27 1.82 -5.43
N GLN A 206 -16.10 2.29 -5.84
CA GLN A 206 -15.15 2.95 -4.96
C GLN A 206 -15.43 4.45 -4.98
N GLU A 207 -15.57 5.04 -3.81
CA GLU A 207 -15.79 6.47 -3.63
C GLU A 207 -14.61 7.08 -2.88
N TYR A 208 -14.18 8.27 -3.31
CA TYR A 208 -13.12 9.01 -2.62
C TYR A 208 -13.71 9.74 -1.41
N ILE A 209 -13.20 9.42 -0.21
CA ILE A 209 -13.67 10.04 1.04
C ILE A 209 -12.51 10.54 1.89
N VAL A 210 -12.77 11.53 2.72
CA VAL A 210 -11.84 12.04 3.74
C VAL A 210 -12.39 11.68 5.11
N CYS A 211 -11.62 10.94 5.91
CA CYS A 211 -12.03 10.59 7.27
C CYS A 211 -12.18 11.85 8.12
N GLU A 212 -13.36 12.09 8.68
CA GLU A 212 -13.63 13.26 9.53
C GLU A 212 -12.79 13.28 10.82
N TYR A 213 -12.39 12.10 11.31
CA TYR A 213 -11.60 11.97 12.54
C TYR A 213 -10.11 12.19 12.29
N CYS A 214 -9.51 11.43 11.37
CA CYS A 214 -8.06 11.48 11.17
C CYS A 214 -7.60 12.46 10.07
N GLY A 215 -8.50 12.82 9.15
CA GLY A 215 -8.22 13.68 7.98
C GLY A 215 -7.54 12.97 6.81
N HIS A 216 -7.36 11.64 6.90
CA HIS A 216 -6.78 10.86 5.81
C HIS A 216 -7.81 10.62 4.69
N SER A 217 -7.39 10.82 3.45
CA SER A 217 -8.19 10.55 2.27
C SER A 217 -7.92 9.15 1.73
N TYR A 218 -8.97 8.41 1.40
CA TYR A 218 -8.89 7.03 0.91
C TYR A 218 -10.09 6.67 0.04
N PHE A 219 -10.01 5.57 -0.70
CA PHE A 219 -11.13 5.02 -1.48
C PHE A 219 -11.90 3.97 -0.69
N THR A 220 -13.24 4.06 -0.67
CA THR A 220 -14.11 3.02 -0.11
C THR A 220 -13.98 1.71 -0.89
N ASN A 221 -14.33 0.59 -0.25
CA ASN A 221 -14.35 -0.74 -0.88
C ASN A 221 -12.99 -1.19 -1.47
N ASN A 222 -11.89 -0.61 -0.96
CA ASN A 222 -10.53 -1.04 -1.24
C ASN A 222 -9.87 -1.49 0.08
N THR A 223 -9.59 -2.79 0.19
CA THR A 223 -9.04 -3.38 1.42
C THR A 223 -7.64 -2.87 1.75
N GLN A 224 -6.82 -2.49 0.77
CA GLN A 224 -5.50 -1.94 1.06
C GLN A 224 -5.60 -0.52 1.61
N GLU A 225 -6.41 0.32 0.96
CA GLU A 225 -6.71 1.68 1.43
C GLU A 225 -7.33 1.67 2.83
N ALA A 226 -8.26 0.75 3.10
CA ALA A 226 -8.85 0.58 4.43
C ALA A 226 -7.79 0.27 5.50
N ARG A 227 -6.82 -0.61 5.21
CA ARG A 227 -5.72 -0.92 6.16
C ARG A 227 -4.80 0.28 6.41
N ILE A 228 -4.49 1.04 5.36
CA ILE A 228 -3.67 2.26 5.49
C ILE A 228 -4.44 3.28 6.34
N HIS A 229 -5.71 3.49 6.04
CA HIS A 229 -6.60 4.35 6.82
C HIS A 229 -6.64 3.92 8.30
N ASP A 230 -6.85 2.64 8.60
CA ASP A 230 -6.92 2.13 9.98
C ASP A 230 -5.61 2.40 10.74
N GLY A 231 -4.46 2.26 10.09
CA GLY A 231 -3.16 2.59 10.67
C GLY A 231 -3.02 4.08 11.00
N VAL A 232 -3.40 4.96 10.07
CA VAL A 232 -3.39 6.41 10.30
C VAL A 232 -4.39 6.81 11.38
N HIS A 233 -5.57 6.21 11.37
CA HIS A 233 -6.65 6.46 12.31
C HIS A 233 -6.24 6.07 13.73
N SER A 234 -5.68 4.87 13.91
CA SER A 234 -5.18 4.38 15.20
C SER A 234 -4.12 5.33 15.77
N ARG A 235 -3.14 5.74 14.95
CA ARG A 235 -2.09 6.69 15.39
C ARG A 235 -2.68 8.03 15.82
N LYS A 236 -3.61 8.58 15.04
CA LYS A 236 -4.26 9.86 15.36
C LYS A 236 -5.08 9.76 16.65
N SER A 237 -5.78 8.63 16.84
CA SER A 237 -6.57 8.37 18.04
C SER A 237 -5.73 8.37 19.30
N GLN A 238 -4.57 7.72 19.29
CA GLN A 238 -3.63 7.72 20.41
C GLN A 238 -3.09 9.11 20.78
N MET A 239 -3.11 10.08 19.86
CA MET A 239 -2.68 11.45 20.13
C MET A 239 -3.82 12.33 20.62
N ILE A 240 -5.02 12.20 20.04
CA ILE A 240 -6.18 13.02 20.39
C ILE A 240 -6.81 12.56 21.72
N ASP A 241 -6.91 11.26 21.92
CA ASP A 241 -7.43 10.62 23.14
C ASP A 241 -6.40 9.63 23.70
N PRO A 242 -5.27 10.15 24.25
CA PRO A 242 -4.19 9.32 24.74
C PRO A 242 -4.66 8.40 25.86
N GLN A 243 -4.23 7.15 25.76
CA GLN A 243 -4.44 6.13 26.81
C GLN A 243 -3.26 6.16 27.80
N PRO A 244 -3.45 5.61 29.01
CA PRO A 244 -2.37 5.43 29.99
C PRO A 244 -1.13 4.73 29.39
N ASP A 245 0.07 5.24 29.68
CA ASP A 245 1.35 4.58 29.35
C ASP A 245 2.00 4.05 30.64
N GLU A 246 2.06 2.72 30.77
CA GLU A 246 2.59 2.04 31.95
C GLU A 246 4.02 2.49 32.30
N ARG A 247 4.86 2.75 31.30
CA ARG A 247 6.26 3.16 31.52
C ARG A 247 6.34 4.55 32.12
N LEU A 248 5.43 5.46 31.72
CA LEU A 248 5.35 6.77 32.35
C LEU A 248 4.76 6.64 33.76
N ALA A 249 3.74 5.81 33.97
CA ALA A 249 3.14 5.58 35.28
C ALA A 249 4.18 5.11 36.32
N GLU A 250 4.99 4.11 35.96
CA GLU A 250 6.08 3.60 36.82
C GLU A 250 7.12 4.68 37.15
N ARG A 251 7.47 5.49 36.15
CA ARG A 251 8.43 6.58 36.32
C ARG A 251 7.87 7.69 37.23
N LEU A 252 6.59 8.03 37.09
CA LEU A 252 5.90 8.98 37.97
C LEU A 252 5.78 8.45 39.40
N ALA A 253 5.51 7.15 39.57
CA ALA A 253 5.47 6.52 40.89
C ALA A 253 6.83 6.60 41.62
N THR A 254 7.92 6.50 40.87
CA THR A 254 9.29 6.49 41.42
C THR A 254 9.84 7.91 41.65
N LEU A 255 9.64 8.82 40.71
CA LEU A 255 10.28 10.14 40.67
C LEU A 255 9.30 11.29 40.92
N GLY A 256 8.02 11.00 41.14
CA GLY A 256 6.97 12.01 41.12
C GLY A 256 6.95 12.76 39.80
N ARG A 257 6.67 14.07 39.86
CA ARG A 257 6.63 14.94 38.67
C ARG A 257 7.99 15.15 38.00
N ALA A 258 9.11 14.88 38.68
CA ALA A 258 10.42 14.87 38.02
C ALA A 258 10.53 13.77 36.95
N GLY A 259 9.66 12.74 37.03
CA GLY A 259 9.53 11.72 36.00
C GLY A 259 9.05 12.24 34.63
N GLU A 260 8.44 13.42 34.58
CA GLU A 260 7.96 14.07 33.35
C GLU A 260 9.12 14.66 32.51
N LEU A 261 10.30 14.92 33.10
CA LEU A 261 11.44 15.52 32.43
C LEU A 261 12.13 14.55 31.44
N VAL A 262 12.41 15.06 30.25
CA VAL A 262 13.13 14.40 29.17
C VAL A 262 14.42 15.15 28.87
N ASP A 263 15.54 14.61 29.34
CA ASP A 263 16.88 15.13 29.04
C ASP A 263 17.73 14.06 28.32
N LYS A 264 19.02 14.33 28.13
CA LYS A 264 19.96 13.42 27.46
C LYS A 264 20.10 12.06 28.17
N SER A 265 19.83 11.98 29.47
CA SER A 265 19.86 10.76 30.27
C SER A 265 18.54 9.97 30.21
N SER A 266 17.45 10.60 29.76
CA SER A 266 16.15 9.94 29.65
C SER A 266 16.14 8.84 28.57
N PRO A 267 15.38 7.74 28.78
CA PRO A 267 15.27 6.66 27.81
C PRO A 267 14.74 7.12 26.44
N LEU A 268 15.19 6.46 25.36
CA LEU A 268 14.80 6.79 23.97
C LEU A 268 13.28 6.80 23.73
N TRP A 269 12.52 5.97 24.46
CA TRP A 269 11.06 5.96 24.30
C TRP A 269 10.42 7.30 24.70
N MET A 270 10.99 8.02 25.68
CA MET A 270 10.50 9.34 26.08
C MET A 270 10.79 10.38 25.01
N HIS A 271 11.98 10.33 24.39
CA HIS A 271 12.33 11.18 23.25
C HIS A 271 11.40 10.93 22.06
N GLY A 272 11.05 9.67 21.80
CA GLY A 272 10.03 9.30 20.81
C GLY A 272 8.64 9.85 21.14
N ALA A 273 8.22 9.77 22.41
CA ALA A 273 6.92 10.30 22.84
C ALA A 273 6.85 11.83 22.70
N VAL A 274 7.93 12.56 23.04
CA VAL A 274 8.02 14.01 22.80
C VAL A 274 7.97 14.31 21.31
N TYR A 275 8.72 13.57 20.50
CA TYR A 275 8.73 13.73 19.04
C TYR A 275 7.34 13.56 18.41
N ASP A 276 6.57 12.55 18.81
CA ASP A 276 5.22 12.35 18.29
C ASP A 276 4.30 13.53 18.58
N ARG A 277 4.41 14.17 19.76
CA ARG A 277 3.63 15.37 20.09
C ARG A 277 4.16 16.62 19.38
N ALA A 278 5.48 16.73 19.19
CA ALA A 278 6.07 17.79 18.36
C ALA A 278 5.59 17.69 16.91
N LEU A 279 5.36 16.47 16.40
CA LEU A 279 4.80 16.25 15.06
C LEU A 279 3.34 16.71 14.96
N GLU A 280 2.53 16.48 15.99
CA GLU A 280 1.17 17.02 16.05
C GLU A 280 1.16 18.55 16.17
N PHE A 281 2.06 19.13 16.97
CA PHE A 281 2.26 20.58 17.01
C PHE A 281 2.61 21.15 15.62
N LYS A 282 3.58 20.55 14.94
CA LYS A 282 3.96 20.91 13.56
C LYS A 282 2.75 20.87 12.62
N ARG A 283 1.94 19.80 12.68
CA ARG A 283 0.76 19.61 11.82
C ARG A 283 -0.33 20.63 12.10
N GLU A 284 -0.63 20.89 13.37
CA GLU A 284 -1.69 21.81 13.79
C GLU A 284 -1.35 23.26 13.45
N PHE A 285 -0.09 23.67 13.67
CA PHE A 285 0.38 25.04 13.42
C PHE A 285 1.04 25.23 12.05
N LYS A 286 1.09 24.17 11.23
CA LYS A 286 1.60 24.17 9.85
C LYS A 286 3.05 24.62 9.72
N TYR A 287 3.90 24.22 10.66
CA TYR A 287 5.33 24.42 10.52
C TYR A 287 5.94 23.44 9.50
N ASP A 288 7.03 23.85 8.85
CA ASP A 288 7.71 23.03 7.85
C ASP A 288 8.70 22.02 8.46
N PHE A 289 9.11 22.23 9.71
CA PHE A 289 10.02 21.35 10.45
C PHE A 289 9.45 20.95 11.82
N VAL A 290 9.98 19.88 12.43
CA VAL A 290 9.62 19.43 13.78
C VAL A 290 10.46 20.18 14.80
N GLN A 291 9.84 20.74 15.84
CA GLN A 291 10.47 21.60 16.84
C GLN A 291 11.19 20.80 17.96
N TRP A 292 11.63 19.57 17.66
CA TRP A 292 12.28 18.69 18.63
C TRP A 292 13.43 17.95 17.96
N ASP A 293 14.58 17.93 18.64
CA ASP A 293 15.81 17.33 18.13
C ASP A 293 15.98 15.84 18.51
N GLY A 294 15.14 15.30 19.40
CA GLY A 294 15.13 13.88 19.74
C GLY A 294 14.19 13.04 18.87
N SER A 295 14.30 11.71 18.98
CA SER A 295 13.40 10.73 18.37
C SER A 295 13.41 9.41 19.15
N SER A 296 12.66 8.41 18.70
CA SER A 296 12.71 7.04 19.27
C SER A 296 14.05 6.32 19.04
N THR A 297 14.94 6.87 18.21
CA THR A 297 16.24 6.29 17.86
C THR A 297 17.43 7.18 18.25
N ARG A 298 17.17 8.42 18.70
CA ARG A 298 18.21 9.40 19.02
C ARG A 298 17.78 10.29 20.18
N CYS A 299 18.63 10.46 21.20
CA CYS A 299 18.40 11.48 22.23
C CYS A 299 18.52 12.89 21.62
N ALA A 300 17.76 13.85 22.13
CA ALA A 300 17.96 15.27 21.80
C ALA A 300 19.36 15.75 22.23
N GLY A 301 19.88 16.79 21.57
CA GLY A 301 21.14 17.44 21.92
C GLY A 301 21.17 18.02 23.35
N GLU A 302 22.36 18.37 23.84
CA GLU A 302 22.57 18.84 25.23
C GLU A 302 21.86 20.17 25.53
N ASP A 303 21.63 20.99 24.51
CA ASP A 303 20.92 22.26 24.63
C ASP A 303 19.39 22.10 24.68
N TRP A 304 18.87 20.87 24.56
CA TRP A 304 17.44 20.59 24.55
C TRP A 304 16.98 19.84 25.78
N GLN A 305 15.83 20.26 26.31
CA GLN A 305 15.07 19.52 27.32
C GLN A 305 13.60 19.47 26.94
N GLY A 306 12.98 18.32 27.11
CA GLY A 306 11.55 18.11 26.87
C GLY A 306 10.81 17.79 28.15
N TRP A 307 9.49 17.92 28.11
CA TRP A 307 8.62 17.43 29.19
C TRP A 307 7.45 16.63 28.60
N LEU A 308 7.13 15.49 29.21
CA LEU A 308 5.91 14.72 28.96
C LEU A 308 4.88 15.05 30.04
N LEU A 309 3.85 15.81 29.67
CA LEU A 309 2.86 16.31 30.61
C LEU A 309 1.81 15.23 30.88
N ALA A 310 1.88 14.61 32.06
CA ALA A 310 0.95 13.56 32.45
C ALA A 310 -0.38 14.15 32.94
N ALA A 311 -1.50 13.66 32.43
CA ALA A 311 -2.83 14.06 32.90
C ALA A 311 -3.17 13.51 34.29
N ASP A 312 -2.61 12.36 34.62
CA ASP A 312 -2.89 11.60 35.84
C ASP A 312 -1.65 10.81 36.28
N ASP A 313 -1.75 10.13 37.42
CA ASP A 313 -0.68 9.26 37.94
C ASP A 313 -0.67 7.89 37.24
N MET A 314 -1.63 7.62 36.37
CA MET A 314 -1.67 6.43 35.50
C MET A 314 -0.79 6.59 34.26
N GLY A 315 -0.09 7.72 34.11
CA GLY A 315 0.88 7.93 33.03
C GLY A 315 0.25 8.32 31.70
N THR A 316 -0.99 8.83 31.68
CA THR A 316 -1.61 9.32 30.44
C THR A 316 -0.85 10.55 29.91
N ILE A 317 -0.17 10.42 28.76
CA ILE A 317 0.62 11.50 28.15
C ILE A 317 -0.29 12.49 27.42
N ALA A 318 -0.77 13.49 28.15
CA ALA A 318 -1.71 14.50 27.66
C ALA A 318 -1.07 15.59 26.82
N GLY A 319 0.25 15.73 26.84
CA GLY A 319 0.95 16.68 26.00
C GLY A 319 2.45 16.65 26.20
N ALA A 320 3.14 17.54 25.51
CA ALA A 320 4.57 17.73 25.65
C ALA A 320 4.98 19.17 25.36
N CYS A 321 6.14 19.56 25.84
CA CYS A 321 6.81 20.80 25.45
C CYS A 321 8.31 20.60 25.33
N GLY A 322 8.98 21.54 24.65
CA GLY A 322 10.42 21.57 24.48
C GLY A 322 11.02 22.93 24.84
N PHE A 323 12.09 22.89 25.62
CA PHE A 323 12.95 24.01 25.97
C PHE A 323 14.29 23.88 25.26
N MET A 324 14.81 25.00 24.77
CA MET A 324 16.15 25.09 24.20
C MET A 324 16.97 26.14 24.95
N ARG A 325 18.21 25.81 25.27
CA ARG A 325 19.20 26.75 25.78
C ARG A 325 19.69 27.65 24.64
N ARG A 326 19.67 28.97 24.83
CA ARG A 326 20.19 29.92 23.84
C ARG A 326 21.67 30.22 24.12
N GLY A 327 22.54 29.92 23.17
CA GLY A 327 23.96 30.26 23.28
C GLY A 327 24.22 31.78 23.16
N GLY A 328 25.04 32.35 24.06
CA GLY A 328 25.65 33.67 23.88
C GLY A 328 24.84 34.90 24.35
N ALA A 329 23.95 34.78 25.34
CA ALA A 329 23.20 35.94 25.84
C ALA A 329 24.12 36.94 26.59
N VAL A 330 24.42 38.07 25.97
CA VAL A 330 25.05 39.23 26.62
C VAL A 330 24.04 40.00 27.48
N GLU A 331 22.73 39.75 27.33
CA GLU A 331 21.65 40.15 28.26
C GLU A 331 20.37 39.42 27.80
N GLY A 332 19.85 38.46 28.57
CA GLY A 332 18.64 37.72 28.22
C GLY A 332 18.43 36.41 29.00
N ALA A 333 17.26 35.78 28.83
CA ALA A 333 16.95 34.49 29.43
C ALA A 333 17.77 33.35 28.80
N GLU A 334 18.43 32.53 29.62
CA GLU A 334 19.27 31.40 29.18
C GLU A 334 18.44 30.32 28.45
N TRP A 335 17.20 30.11 28.89
CA TRP A 335 16.30 29.11 28.35
C TRP A 335 15.13 29.76 27.61
N SER A 336 14.66 29.07 26.58
CA SER A 336 13.46 29.43 25.83
C SER A 336 12.53 28.24 25.67
N LEU A 337 11.24 28.43 25.98
CA LEU A 337 10.18 27.50 25.63
C LEU A 337 9.91 27.60 24.13
N GLN A 338 10.35 26.60 23.38
CA GLN A 338 10.28 26.58 21.92
C GLN A 338 8.90 26.18 21.40
N TRP A 339 8.25 25.25 22.08
CA TRP A 339 6.92 24.79 21.70
C TRP A 339 6.22 24.11 22.87
N ILE A 340 4.91 24.10 22.83
CA ILE A 340 4.07 23.30 23.73
C ILE A 340 2.82 22.84 22.99
N TRP A 341 2.47 21.58 23.19
CA TRP A 341 1.27 20.98 22.64
C TRP A 341 0.56 20.13 23.66
N LEU A 342 -0.75 20.30 23.74
CA LEU A 342 -1.65 19.48 24.56
C LEU A 342 -2.69 18.84 23.65
N ALA A 343 -2.97 17.56 23.88
CA ALA A 343 -4.07 16.86 23.26
C ALA A 343 -5.39 17.63 23.51
N PRO A 344 -6.27 17.77 22.50
CA PRO A 344 -7.43 18.65 22.56
C PRO A 344 -8.29 18.49 23.82
N LYS A 345 -8.51 17.23 24.25
CA LYS A 345 -9.29 16.86 25.45
C LYS A 345 -8.75 17.45 26.76
N TYR A 346 -7.44 17.69 26.85
CA TYR A 346 -6.77 18.19 28.06
C TYR A 346 -6.48 19.69 28.04
N ARG A 347 -6.88 20.39 26.96
CA ARG A 347 -6.79 21.85 26.89
C ARG A 347 -7.77 22.47 27.87
N ARG A 348 -7.38 23.57 28.51
CA ARG A 348 -8.18 24.29 29.53
C ARG A 348 -8.54 23.46 30.77
N ALA A 349 -7.89 22.30 30.97
CA ALA A 349 -8.07 21.46 32.16
C ALA A 349 -7.11 21.83 33.31
N GLY A 350 -6.45 23.00 33.25
CA GLY A 350 -5.47 23.44 34.27
C GLY A 350 -4.11 22.71 34.22
N LEU A 351 -3.88 21.84 33.23
CA LEU A 351 -2.65 21.04 33.16
C LEU A 351 -1.38 21.93 33.08
N LEU A 352 -1.32 22.84 32.10
CA LEU A 352 -0.18 23.75 31.98
C LEU A 352 -0.05 24.69 33.18
N GLU A 353 -1.18 25.19 33.70
CA GLU A 353 -1.21 26.06 34.88
C GLU A 353 -0.54 25.39 36.08
N SER A 354 -0.81 24.10 36.30
CA SER A 354 -0.20 23.34 37.40
C SER A 354 1.29 23.06 37.24
N ARG A 355 1.82 23.05 35.99
CA ARG A 355 3.25 22.77 35.70
C ARG A 355 4.09 24.04 35.58
N TRP A 356 3.45 25.17 35.32
CA TRP A 356 4.13 26.45 35.10
C TRP A 356 5.09 26.85 36.24
N PRO A 357 4.75 26.71 37.54
CA PRO A 357 5.67 27.02 38.63
C PRO A 357 6.95 26.16 38.59
N SER A 358 6.82 24.87 38.25
CA SER A 358 7.98 23.98 38.12
C SER A 358 8.88 24.36 36.95
N PHE A 359 8.31 24.85 35.85
CA PHE A 359 9.10 25.37 34.73
C PHE A 359 9.86 26.64 35.13
N LEU A 360 9.22 27.56 35.85
CA LEU A 360 9.90 28.75 36.37
C LEU A 360 11.01 28.39 37.37
N GLN A 361 10.79 27.36 38.19
CA GLN A 361 11.82 26.87 39.10
C GLN A 361 13.01 26.24 38.36
N ALA A 362 12.75 25.49 37.28
CA ALA A 362 13.78 24.79 36.53
C ALA A 362 14.57 25.71 35.58
N TYR A 363 13.90 26.68 34.96
CA TYR A 363 14.44 27.49 33.86
C TYR A 363 14.53 28.99 34.16
N GLY A 364 14.10 29.44 35.33
CA GLY A 364 14.03 30.84 35.69
C GLY A 364 12.96 31.60 34.89
N ASP A 365 13.21 32.90 34.67
CA ASP A 365 12.34 33.73 33.82
C ASP A 365 12.67 33.50 32.34
N PHE A 366 12.29 32.31 31.84
CA PHE A 366 12.59 31.86 30.48
C PHE A 366 11.80 32.65 29.42
N ASP A 367 12.38 32.77 28.23
CA ASP A 367 11.69 33.36 27.06
C ASP A 367 10.68 32.37 26.45
N ILE A 368 9.66 32.87 25.77
CA ILE A 368 8.69 32.04 25.06
C ILE A 368 8.81 32.34 23.57
N GLU A 369 9.20 31.33 22.79
CA GLU A 369 9.42 31.45 21.36
C GLU A 369 8.15 31.92 20.65
N ARG A 370 8.33 32.87 19.72
CA ARG A 370 7.24 33.51 18.99
C ARG A 370 7.13 32.93 17.58
N PRO A 371 5.95 32.99 16.93
CA PRO A 371 4.70 33.61 17.39
C PRO A 371 3.91 32.75 18.40
N LEU A 372 3.17 33.42 19.29
CA LEU A 372 2.29 32.75 20.25
C LEU A 372 0.87 32.60 19.70
N SER A 373 0.26 31.43 19.91
CA SER A 373 -1.17 31.23 19.68
C SER A 373 -2.01 32.14 20.59
N SER A 374 -3.24 32.45 20.17
CA SER A 374 -4.17 33.25 21.00
C SER A 374 -4.40 32.65 22.39
N ALA A 375 -4.44 31.31 22.48
CA ALA A 375 -4.54 30.59 23.74
C ALA A 375 -3.30 30.78 24.62
N MET A 376 -2.09 30.72 24.04
CA MET A 376 -0.85 30.92 24.78
C MET A 376 -0.69 32.38 25.23
N GLN A 377 -1.06 33.36 24.40
CA GLN A 377 -1.08 34.77 24.78
C GLN A 377 -1.99 35.01 25.99
N ALA A 378 -3.23 34.48 25.95
CA ALA A 378 -4.16 34.56 27.07
C ALA A 378 -3.63 33.88 28.33
N PHE A 379 -2.93 32.74 28.18
CA PHE A 379 -2.30 32.05 29.29
C PHE A 379 -1.19 32.89 29.94
N VAL A 380 -0.26 33.45 29.15
CA VAL A 380 0.86 34.28 29.63
C VAL A 380 0.36 35.57 30.29
N LEU A 381 -0.68 36.21 29.76
CA LEU A 381 -1.31 37.39 30.38
C LEU A 381 -1.75 37.12 31.83
N LYS A 382 -2.22 35.90 32.10
CA LYS A 382 -2.71 35.52 33.43
C LYS A 382 -1.60 34.98 34.32
N HIS A 383 -0.76 34.07 33.81
CA HIS A 383 0.15 33.25 34.61
C HIS A 383 1.65 33.54 34.41
N GLY A 384 2.02 34.32 33.39
CA GLY A 384 3.41 34.65 33.10
C GLY A 384 4.05 35.59 34.12
N THR A 385 5.37 35.68 34.09
CA THR A 385 6.14 36.69 34.83
C THR A 385 5.90 38.10 34.26
N GLN A 386 6.39 39.13 34.94
CA GLN A 386 6.32 40.50 34.42
C GLN A 386 7.09 40.66 33.10
N SER A 387 8.26 40.02 32.97
CA SER A 387 9.05 40.01 31.74
C SER A 387 8.31 39.34 30.59
N GLN A 388 7.77 38.14 30.82
CA GLN A 388 7.00 37.39 29.81
C GLN A 388 5.74 38.16 29.36
N LYS A 389 5.07 38.87 30.28
CA LYS A 389 3.92 39.72 29.96
C LYS A 389 4.33 40.94 29.14
N ALA A 390 5.43 41.60 29.49
CA ALA A 390 5.96 42.74 28.75
C ALA A 390 6.41 42.34 27.33
N ALA A 391 6.79 41.07 27.14
CA ALA A 391 7.15 40.50 25.86
C ALA A 391 5.93 40.19 24.95
N LEU A 392 4.69 40.26 25.43
CA LEU A 392 3.53 40.03 24.57
C LEU A 392 3.40 41.13 23.50
N PRO A 393 2.94 40.80 22.29
CA PRO A 393 2.66 41.82 21.28
C PRO A 393 1.64 42.82 21.83
N SER A 394 1.89 44.12 21.63
CA SER A 394 0.95 45.18 21.97
C SER A 394 -0.35 44.96 21.21
N VAL A 395 -1.47 44.96 21.92
CA VAL A 395 -2.83 44.75 21.38
C VAL A 395 -3.19 45.88 20.41
#